data_AF-A0AAW4L2S1-F1
#
_entry.id   AF-A0AAW4L2S1-F1
#
_cell.length_a   1.000
_cell.length_b   1.000
_cell.length_c   1.000
_cell.angle_alpha   90.00
_cell.angle_beta   90.00
_cell.angle_gamma   90.00
#
_symmetry.space_group_name_H-M   'P 1'
#
loop_
_entity.id
_entity.type
_entity.pdbx_description
1 polymer ?
#
loop_
_entity_poly.entity_id
_entity_poly.type
_entity_poly.pdbx_seq_one_letter_code
_entity_poly.pdbx_strand_id
1 'polypeptide(L)'
;ARDVIRREEFERQGATQARDVLNRIPGVNAPDNNGTGSHDMALNFGIRGLNPRLASRSTVLMDGIPVPFAPYGQPQLSFAPISMGNMD
;
A
#
# COMPACT_ATOMS: atom_id res chain seq x y z
N ALA A 1 -9.91 -14.76 -6.74
CA ALA A 1 -8.49 -14.91 -7.07
C ALA A 1 -7.67 -14.13 -6.05
N ARG A 2 -6.49 -14.64 -5.67
CA ARG A 2 -5.51 -13.97 -4.83
C ARG A 2 -4.28 -13.73 -5.69
N ASP A 3 -3.83 -12.49 -5.75
CA ASP A 3 -2.63 -12.11 -6.51
C ASP A 3 -1.47 -11.84 -5.54
N VAL A 4 -0.27 -12.27 -5.92
CA VAL A 4 0.95 -12.10 -5.14
C VAL A 4 2.08 -11.72 -6.09
N ILE A 5 2.73 -10.59 -5.82
CA ILE A 5 3.93 -10.14 -6.53
C ILE A 5 5.13 -10.38 -5.62
N ARG A 6 6.15 -11.08 -6.12
CA ARG A 6 7.37 -11.43 -5.37
C ARG A 6 8.51 -10.44 -5.65
N ARG A 7 9.55 -10.44 -4.82
CA ARG A 7 10.74 -9.60 -4.96
C ARG A 7 11.33 -9.55 -6.36
N GLU A 8 11.57 -10.72 -6.96
CA GLU A 8 12.16 -10.81 -8.30
C GLU A 8 11.39 -10.02 -9.37
N GLU A 9 10.08 -9.87 -9.21
CA GLU A 9 9.22 -9.22 -10.17
C GLU A 9 9.18 -7.69 -10.01
N PHE A 10 9.26 -7.19 -8.78
CA PHE A 10 9.32 -5.74 -8.56
C PHE A 10 10.73 -5.17 -8.73
N GLU A 11 11.78 -5.93 -8.41
CA GLU A 11 13.18 -5.55 -8.66
C GLU A 11 13.47 -5.37 -10.15
N ARG A 12 13.02 -6.33 -10.98
CA ARG A 12 13.16 -6.27 -12.44
C ARG A 12 12.56 -5.00 -13.05
N GLN A 13 11.56 -4.45 -12.38
CA GLN A 13 10.79 -3.30 -12.88
C GLN A 13 11.20 -1.99 -12.20
N GLY A 14 12.21 -1.99 -11.34
CA GLY A 14 12.70 -0.79 -10.66
C GLY A 14 11.68 -0.14 -9.73
N ALA A 15 10.70 -0.89 -9.24
CA ALA A 15 9.68 -0.37 -8.34
C ALA A 15 10.29 -0.16 -6.94
N THR A 16 10.41 1.10 -6.53
CA THR A 16 10.95 1.47 -5.21
C THR A 16 9.85 1.72 -4.19
N GLN A 17 8.61 1.93 -4.64
CA GLN A 17 7.47 2.26 -3.80
C GLN A 17 6.37 1.19 -3.87
N ALA A 18 5.64 1.02 -2.77
CA ALA A 18 4.55 0.05 -2.70
C ALA A 18 3.45 0.34 -3.73
N ARG A 19 3.22 1.61 -4.10
CA ARG A 19 2.21 2.00 -5.09
C ARG A 19 2.46 1.38 -6.47
N ASP A 20 3.73 1.31 -6.89
CA ASP A 20 4.13 0.88 -8.23
C ASP A 20 3.86 -0.62 -8.41
N VAL A 21 4.04 -1.37 -7.31
CA VAL A 21 3.74 -2.79 -7.24
C VAL A 21 2.23 -3.01 -7.14
N LEU A 22 1.54 -2.27 -6.25
CA LEU A 22 0.10 -2.43 -6.02
C LEU A 22 -0.74 -2.11 -7.26
N ASN A 23 -0.36 -1.11 -8.07
CA ASN A 23 -1.05 -0.76 -9.31
C ASN A 23 -1.06 -1.86 -10.38
N ARG A 24 -0.21 -2.88 -10.25
CA ARG A 24 -0.17 -4.02 -11.19
C ARG A 24 -1.21 -5.08 -10.88
N ILE A 25 -1.74 -5.08 -9.65
CA ILE A 25 -2.76 -6.02 -9.24
C ILE A 25 -4.10 -5.57 -9.83
N PRO A 26 -4.79 -6.40 -10.62
CA PRO A 26 -6.05 -6.02 -11.24
C PRO A 26 -7.10 -5.70 -10.17
N GLY A 27 -7.75 -4.54 -10.31
CA GLY A 27 -8.73 -4.05 -9.35
C GLY A 27 -8.13 -3.37 -8.12
N VAL A 28 -6.82 -3.11 -8.10
CA VAL A 28 -6.16 -2.22 -7.14
C VAL A 28 -5.80 -0.91 -7.83
N ASN A 29 -6.04 0.20 -7.15
CA ASN A 29 -5.68 1.54 -7.61
C ASN A 29 -4.91 2.26 -6.50
N ALA A 30 -3.64 2.56 -6.75
CA ALA A 30 -2.72 3.26 -5.86
C ALA A 30 -2.30 4.59 -6.52
N PRO A 31 -3.03 5.69 -6.25
CA PRO A 31 -2.76 6.97 -6.89
C PRO A 31 -1.44 7.59 -6.43
N ASP A 32 -0.98 8.58 -7.18
CA ASP A 32 0.13 9.44 -6.76
C ASP A 32 -0.18 10.16 -5.44
N ASN A 33 0.90 10.55 -4.77
CA ASN A 33 0.87 11.29 -3.52
C ASN A 33 0.02 12.54 -3.64
N ASN A 34 -1.04 12.62 -2.83
CA ASN A 34 -1.92 13.78 -2.80
C ASN A 34 -2.54 14.00 -1.41
N GLY A 35 -2.99 15.24 -1.15
CA GLY A 35 -3.68 15.62 0.07
C GLY A 35 -2.86 15.34 1.34
N THR A 36 -3.50 14.79 2.38
CA THR A 36 -2.80 14.38 3.62
C THR A 36 -1.76 13.29 3.38
N GLY A 37 -1.89 12.51 2.30
CA GLY A 37 -0.92 11.48 1.92
C GLY A 37 -0.02 11.95 0.78
N SER A 38 0.35 13.23 0.75
CA SER A 38 1.18 13.82 -0.32
C SER A 38 2.68 13.54 -0.18
N HIS A 39 3.06 12.47 0.52
CA HIS A 39 4.44 12.10 0.79
C HIS A 39 4.61 10.58 0.82
N ASP A 40 5.84 10.10 0.61
CA ASP A 40 6.12 8.65 0.48
C ASP A 40 5.95 7.87 1.78
N MET A 41 5.95 8.55 2.93
CA MET A 41 5.65 7.89 4.20
C MET A 41 4.16 7.56 4.36
N ALA A 42 3.28 8.07 3.50
CA ALA A 42 1.85 7.75 3.51
C ALA A 42 1.56 6.71 2.43
N LEU A 43 0.53 5.89 2.67
CA LEU A 43 0.14 4.86 1.72
C LEU A 43 -1.27 5.12 1.21
N ASN A 44 -1.38 5.38 -0.10
CA ASN A 44 -2.66 5.56 -0.78
C ASN A 44 -2.90 4.37 -1.71
N PHE A 45 -3.90 3.55 -1.39
CA PHE A 45 -4.45 2.57 -2.34
C PHE A 45 -5.89 2.22 -1.99
N GLY A 46 -6.65 1.83 -3.01
CA GLY A 46 -8.04 1.38 -2.91
C GLY A 46 -8.22 0.10 -3.70
N ILE A 47 -9.13 -0.75 -3.24
CA ILE A 47 -9.49 -2.01 -3.91
C ILE A 47 -10.90 -1.84 -4.48
N ARG A 48 -11.09 -2.19 -5.75
CA ARG A 48 -12.40 -2.25 -6.44
C ARG A 48 -13.23 -0.96 -6.31
N GLY A 49 -12.58 0.20 -6.48
CA GLY A 49 -13.26 1.51 -6.42
C GLY A 49 -13.52 2.04 -5.00
N LEU A 50 -13.10 1.33 -3.96
CA LEU A 50 -13.08 1.88 -2.60
C LEU A 50 -12.14 3.08 -2.53
N ASN A 51 -12.44 4.01 -1.62
CA ASN A 51 -11.68 5.24 -1.47
C ASN A 51 -10.18 4.93 -1.23
N PRO A 52 -9.28 5.36 -2.14
CA PRO A 52 -7.86 5.03 -2.05
C PRO A 52 -7.10 5.89 -1.03
N ARG A 53 -7.73 6.95 -0.50
CA ARG A 53 -7.09 7.89 0.43
C ARG A 53 -6.68 7.17 1.71
N LEU A 54 -5.37 7.17 1.96
CA LEU A 54 -4.75 6.63 3.17
C LEU A 54 -5.09 5.16 3.45
N ALA A 55 -5.42 4.37 2.41
CA ALA A 55 -5.61 2.92 2.47
C ALA A 55 -6.55 2.38 3.58
N SER A 56 -7.46 3.23 4.08
CA SER A 56 -8.30 2.95 5.26
C SER A 56 -9.37 1.88 5.08
N ARG A 57 -9.58 1.39 3.85
CA ARG A 57 -10.65 0.46 3.49
C ARG A 57 -10.18 -0.97 3.27
N SER A 58 -8.90 -1.23 3.48
CA SER A 58 -8.29 -2.56 3.40
C SER A 58 -7.53 -2.85 4.68
N THR A 59 -7.52 -4.12 5.11
CA THR A 59 -6.69 -4.55 6.24
C THR A 59 -5.24 -4.65 5.78
N VAL A 60 -4.40 -3.73 6.23
CA VAL A 60 -2.97 -3.70 5.87
C VAL A 60 -2.15 -4.37 6.97
N LEU A 61 -1.40 -5.40 6.58
CA LEU A 61 -0.58 -6.21 7.47
C LEU A 61 0.85 -6.32 6.92
N MET A 62 1.84 -6.37 7.79
CA MET A 62 3.22 -6.76 7.51
C MET A 62 3.53 -7.97 8.39
N ASP A 63 3.89 -9.10 7.78
CA ASP A 63 4.12 -10.37 8.50
C ASP A 63 2.96 -10.80 9.42
N GLY A 64 1.73 -10.41 9.07
CA GLY A 64 0.53 -10.63 9.88
C GLY A 64 0.29 -9.60 11.00
N ILE A 65 1.21 -8.65 11.21
CA ILE A 65 1.10 -7.57 12.19
C ILE A 65 0.39 -6.36 11.56
N PRO A 66 -0.59 -5.73 12.26
CA PRO A 66 -1.25 -4.52 11.78
C PRO A 66 -0.27 -3.38 11.51
N VAL A 67 -0.30 -2.86 10.28
CA VAL A 67 0.48 -1.67 9.87
C VAL A 67 -0.13 -0.36 10.41
N PRO A 68 -1.46 -0.17 10.46
CA PRO A 68 -2.03 1.06 11.00
C PRO A 68 -1.73 1.21 12.49
N PHE A 69 -1.30 2.41 12.90
CA PHE A 69 -1.05 2.75 14.31
C PHE A 69 -2.31 2.67 15.19
N ALA A 70 -3.49 2.83 14.59
CA ALA A 70 -4.78 2.67 15.26
C ALA A 70 -5.74 1.86 14.37
N PRO A 71 -5.62 0.51 14.34
CA PRO A 71 -6.36 -0.34 13.38
C PRO A 71 -7.89 -0.16 13.42
N TYR A 72 -8.44 0.23 14.58
CA TYR A 72 -9.87 0.40 14.78
C TYR A 72 -10.31 1.87 14.85
N GLY A 73 -9.55 2.71 15.54
CA GLY A 73 -9.92 4.12 15.77
C GLY A 73 -9.55 5.06 14.62
N GLN A 74 -8.42 4.80 13.97
CA GLN A 74 -7.89 5.65 12.89
C GLN A 74 -7.02 4.79 11.93
N PRO A 75 -7.63 3.98 11.05
CA PRO A 75 -6.90 3.11 10.13
C PRO A 75 -6.24 3.86 8.96
N GLN A 76 -6.39 5.19 8.90
CA GLN A 76 -5.80 6.01 7.84
C GLN A 76 -4.27 5.99 7.94
N LEU A 77 -3.63 5.43 6.92
CA LEU A 77 -2.18 5.36 6.77
C LEU A 77 -1.58 6.69 6.28
N SER A 78 -1.76 7.76 7.06
CA SER A 78 -0.94 8.97 6.93
C SER A 78 0.53 8.70 7.24
N PHE A 79 0.80 7.62 7.98
CA PHE A 79 2.13 7.07 8.17
C PHE A 79 2.06 5.54 8.04
N ALA A 80 2.71 5.00 7.03
CA ALA A 80 2.86 3.57 6.77
C ALA A 80 4.33 3.20 6.95
N PRO A 81 4.73 2.61 8.08
CA PRO A 81 6.12 2.22 8.35
C PRO A 81 6.51 0.95 7.59
N ILE A 82 6.37 0.97 6.26
CA ILE A 82 6.70 -0.15 5.38
C ILE A 82 7.66 0.34 4.29
N SER A 83 8.61 -0.51 3.90
CA SER A 83 9.56 -0.22 2.83
C SER A 83 9.65 -1.42 1.89
N MET A 84 9.61 -1.18 0.58
CA MET A 84 9.70 -2.25 -0.42
C MET A 84 11.02 -3.02 -0.34
N GLY A 85 12.10 -2.37 0.07
CA GLY A 85 13.40 -3.03 0.25
C GLY A 85 13.40 -4.12 1.32
N ASN A 86 12.42 -4.13 2.21
CA ASN A 86 12.29 -5.12 3.28
C ASN A 86 11.26 -6.23 2.95
N MET A 87 10.63 -6.21 1.76
CA MET A 87 9.61 -7.19 1.37
C MET A 87 10.21 -8.29 0.49
N ASP A 88 9.85 -9.56 0.74
CA ASP A 88 10.28 -10.76 0.00
C ASP A 88 9.34 -11.13 -1.17
#